data_AF-A0AAU7PTL0-F1
#
_entry.id   AF-A0AAU7PTL0-F1
#
_cell.length_a   1.000
_cell.length_b   1.000
_cell.length_c   1.000
_cell.angle_alpha   90.00
_cell.angle_beta   90.00
_cell.angle_gamma   90.00
#
_symmetry.space_group_name_H-M   'P 1'
#
loop_
_entity.id
_entity.type
_entity.pdbx_description
1 polymer ?
#
loop_
_entity_poly.entity_id
_entity_poly.type
_entity_poly.pdbx_seq_one_letter_code
_entity_poly.pdbx_strand_id
1 'polypeptide(L)'
;MEILDERNALERTMLHFSCYQKKVERVDETGKYRCSIYYDKTRETELLIQVLAFGPLVRVLGPVSFLNQVKERVRRQQILNPP
;
A
#
# COMPACT_ATOMS: atom_id res chain seq x y z
N MET A 1 -2.66 3.93 -4.52
CA MET A 1 -1.84 4.19 -3.32
C MET A 1 -0.73 5.17 -3.64
N GLU A 2 -0.13 5.74 -2.60
CA GLU A 2 0.97 6.68 -2.65
C GLU A 2 2.19 6.02 -2.00
N ILE A 3 3.37 6.20 -2.58
CA ILE A 3 4.63 5.63 -2.12
C ILE A 3 5.60 6.79 -1.91
N LEU A 4 6.22 6.84 -0.74
CA LEU A 4 7.35 7.72 -0.47
C LEU A 4 8.62 6.92 -0.67
N ASP A 5 9.49 7.32 -1.60
CA ASP A 5 10.69 6.57 -1.97
C ASP A 5 11.84 6.78 -0.99
N GLU A 6 11.56 6.50 0.28
CA GLU A 6 12.55 6.37 1.33
C GLU A 6 12.91 4.90 1.50
N ARG A 7 14.18 4.59 1.80
CA ARG A 7 14.66 3.21 2.03
C ARG A 7 14.35 2.25 0.86
N ASN A 8 14.45 2.75 -0.38
CA ASN A 8 14.13 2.02 -1.62
C ASN A 8 12.71 1.44 -1.63
N ALA A 9 11.73 2.17 -1.05
CA ALA A 9 10.35 1.72 -0.99
C ALA A 9 9.75 1.50 -2.38
N LEU A 10 10.11 2.32 -3.39
CA LEU A 10 9.58 2.17 -4.73
C LEU A 10 9.94 0.80 -5.33
N GLU A 11 11.23 0.47 -5.36
CA GLU A 11 11.72 -0.79 -5.95
C GLU A 11 11.13 -2.01 -5.23
N ARG A 12 11.13 -1.98 -3.88
CA ARG A 12 10.53 -3.03 -3.07
C ARG A 12 9.03 -3.19 -3.35
N THR A 13 8.31 -2.07 -3.50
CA THR A 13 6.90 -2.06 -3.88
C THR A 13 6.71 -2.67 -5.28
N MET A 14 7.55 -2.32 -6.25
CA MET A 14 7.45 -2.89 -7.60
C MET A 14 7.68 -4.39 -7.63
N LEU A 15 8.64 -4.90 -6.85
CA LEU A 15 8.93 -6.32 -6.74
C LEU A 15 7.77 -7.08 -6.07
N HIS A 16 7.29 -6.59 -4.93
CA HIS A 16 6.19 -7.23 -4.19
C HIS A 16 4.88 -7.25 -4.99
N PHE A 17 4.59 -6.19 -5.73
CA PHE A 17 3.39 -6.08 -6.55
C PHE A 17 3.65 -6.44 -8.02
N SER A 18 4.70 -7.21 -8.30
CA SER A 18 5.07 -7.64 -9.67
C SER A 18 3.96 -8.43 -10.35
N CYS A 19 3.27 -9.31 -9.60
CA CYS A 19 2.17 -10.14 -10.08
C CYS A 19 0.87 -9.39 -10.37
N TYR A 20 0.79 -8.09 -10.07
CA TYR A 20 -0.39 -7.27 -10.37
C TYR A 20 -0.12 -6.39 -11.57
N GLN A 21 -1.17 -6.22 -12.39
CA GLN A 21 -1.21 -5.09 -13.30
C GLN A 21 -1.22 -3.81 -12.47
N LYS A 22 -0.31 -2.89 -12.80
CA LYS A 22 -0.12 -1.65 -12.06
C LYS A 22 0.27 -0.51 -12.98
N LYS A 23 -0.14 0.70 -12.63
CA LYS A 23 0.31 1.94 -13.23
C LYS A 23 1.05 2.75 -12.17
N VAL A 24 2.23 3.25 -12.50
CA VAL A 24 3.07 4.04 -11.60
C VAL A 24 3.37 5.38 -12.24
N GLU A 25 3.14 6.44 -11.48
CA GLU A 25 3.32 7.82 -11.94
C GLU A 25 4.10 8.57 -10.87
N ARG A 26 5.18 9.24 -11.27
CA ARG A 26 5.90 10.16 -10.37
C ARG A 26 5.02 11.38 -10.15
N VAL A 27 4.74 11.70 -8.89
CA VAL A 27 3.84 12.80 -8.50
C VAL A 27 4.61 14.12 -8.44
N ASP A 28 5.86 14.08 -7.98
CA ASP A 28 6.71 15.26 -7.85
C ASP A 28 8.19 14.88 -7.86
N GLU A 29 9.05 15.91 -7.84
CA GLU A 29 10.49 15.72 -7.82
C GLU A 29 11.02 15.19 -6.48
N THR A 30 10.21 15.23 -5.41
CA THR A 30 10.59 14.90 -4.02
C THR A 30 10.63 13.39 -3.72
N GLY A 31 10.43 12.54 -4.72
CA GLY A 31 10.46 11.08 -4.55
C GLY A 31 9.11 10.48 -4.19
N LYS A 32 8.02 11.18 -4.51
CA LYS A 32 6.66 10.71 -4.29
C LYS A 32 6.08 10.06 -5.54
N TYR A 33 5.48 8.88 -5.39
CA TYR A 33 4.91 8.11 -6.49
C TYR A 33 3.45 7.74 -6.22
N ARG A 34 2.64 7.75 -7.27
CA ARG A 34 1.28 7.24 -7.28
C ARG A 34 1.29 5.89 -7.97
N CYS A 35 0.87 4.86 -7.26
CA CYS A 35 0.72 3.51 -7.81
C CYS A 35 -0.75 3.10 -7.79
N SER A 36 -1.29 2.77 -8.96
CA SER A 36 -2.64 2.21 -9.12
C SER A 36 -2.50 0.72 -9.38
N ILE A 37 -3.00 -0.11 -8.47
CA ILE A 37 -2.99 -1.58 -8.59
C ILE A 37 -4.37 -2.03 -9.06
N TYR A 38 -4.38 -2.86 -10.10
CA TYR A 38 -5.57 -3.51 -10.62
C TYR A 38 -5.57 -4.96 -10.15
N TYR A 39 -6.62 -5.37 -9.44
CA TYR A 39 -6.73 -6.69 -8.83
C TYR A 39 -8.17 -7.19 -8.91
N ASP A 40 -8.32 -8.51 -8.95
CA ASP A 40 -9.61 -9.17 -8.80
C ASP A 40 -10.03 -9.19 -7.32
N LYS A 41 -11.33 -9.07 -7.04
CA LYS A 41 -11.85 -9.07 -5.65
C LYS A 41 -11.42 -10.30 -4.84
N THR A 42 -11.22 -11.44 -5.49
CA THR A 42 -10.72 -12.68 -4.84
C THR A 42 -9.32 -12.49 -4.23
N ARG A 43 -8.53 -11.54 -4.73
CA ARG A 43 -7.17 -11.22 -4.25
C ARG A 43 -7.12 -10.05 -3.28
N GLU A 44 -8.26 -9.43 -2.94
CA GLU A 44 -8.31 -8.22 -2.09
C GLU A 44 -7.64 -8.44 -0.73
N THR A 45 -7.88 -9.61 -0.11
CA THR A 45 -7.27 -9.97 1.18
C THR A 45 -5.74 -10.11 1.10
N GLU A 46 -5.22 -10.69 0.02
CA GLU A 46 -3.78 -10.82 -0.21
C GLU A 46 -3.13 -9.45 -0.39
N LEU A 47 -3.75 -8.59 -1.20
CA LEU A 47 -3.32 -7.22 -1.40
C LEU A 47 -3.30 -6.43 -0.07
N LEU A 48 -4.33 -6.60 0.76
CA LEU A 48 -4.42 -5.96 2.08
C LEU A 48 -3.24 -6.34 2.98
N ILE A 49 -2.90 -7.63 3.04
CA ILE A 49 -1.76 -8.12 3.83
C ILE A 49 -0.45 -7.52 3.31
N GLN A 50 -0.24 -7.54 2.00
CA GLN A 50 0.97 -6.99 1.37
C GLN A 50 1.11 -5.49 1.65
N VAL A 51 0.03 -4.71 1.53
CA VAL A 51 0.03 -3.27 1.86
C VAL A 51 0.38 -3.03 3.32
N LEU A 52 -0.20 -3.79 4.25
CA LEU A 52 0.11 -3.66 5.68
C LEU A 52 1.57 -3.98 6.01
N ALA A 53 2.19 -4.92 5.29
CA ALA A 53 3.60 -5.29 5.47
C ALA A 53 4.58 -4.15 5.11
N PHE A 54 4.18 -3.20 4.26
CA PHE A 54 4.99 -2.02 3.95
C PHE A 54 4.91 -0.92 5.01
N GLY A 55 3.89 -0.96 5.88
CA GLY A 55 3.70 0.01 6.94
C GLY A 55 3.61 1.46 6.43
N PRO A 56 4.30 2.43 7.04
CA PRO A 56 4.11 3.86 6.77
C PRO A 56 4.62 4.32 5.41
N LEU A 57 5.43 3.50 4.71
CA LEU A 57 6.01 3.84 3.40
C LEU A 57 4.96 3.84 2.27
N VAL A 58 3.79 3.23 2.51
CA VAL A 58 2.70 3.16 1.56
C VAL A 58 1.43 3.73 2.18
N ARG A 59 0.81 4.68 1.47
CA ARG A 59 -0.47 5.28 1.88
C ARG A 59 -1.58 4.91 0.91
N VAL A 60 -2.60 4.22 1.41
CA VAL A 60 -3.79 3.90 0.61
C VAL A 60 -4.65 5.15 0.43
N LEU A 61 -4.98 5.47 -0.83
CA LEU A 61 -5.80 6.62 -1.19
C LEU A 61 -7.26 6.23 -1.51
N GLY A 62 -7.50 4.96 -1.82
CA GLY A 62 -8.79 4.43 -2.20
C GLY A 62 -8.66 3.05 -2.87
N PRO A 63 -9.79 2.39 -3.20
CA PRO A 63 -11.18 2.81 -2.93
C PRO A 63 -11.51 2.88 -1.44
N VAL A 64 -12.57 3.61 -1.05
CA VAL A 64 -12.93 3.86 0.36
C VAL A 64 -13.12 2.57 1.15
N SER A 65 -13.71 1.54 0.53
CA SER A 65 -13.88 0.21 1.13
C SER A 65 -12.53 -0.40 1.54
N PHE A 66 -11.57 -0.42 0.63
CA PHE A 66 -10.23 -0.97 0.87
C PHE A 66 -9.47 -0.13 1.92
N LEU A 67 -9.58 1.20 1.86
CA LEU A 67 -8.99 2.09 2.87
C LEU A 67 -9.54 1.81 4.28
N ASN A 68 -10.84 1.54 4.40
CA ASN A 68 -11.44 1.20 5.69
C ASN A 68 -10.91 -0.13 6.23
N GLN A 69 -10.68 -1.13 5.38
CA GLN A 69 -10.06 -2.40 5.78
C GLN A 69 -8.65 -2.20 6.34
N VAL A 70 -7.83 -1.37 5.68
CA VAL A 70 -6.47 -1.03 6.16
C VAL A 70 -6.54 -0.36 7.53
N LYS A 71 -7.39 0.68 7.68
CA LYS A 71 -7.54 1.42 8.94
C LYS A 71 -7.98 0.51 10.08
N GLU A 72 -8.95 -0.38 9.84
CA GLU A 72 -9.42 -1.30 10.85
C GLU A 72 -8.30 -2.24 11.31
N ARG A 73 -7.50 -2.78 10.38
CA ARG A 73 -6.39 -3.67 10.71
C ARG A 73 -5.29 -2.98 11.52
N VAL A 74 -4.91 -1.76 11.13
CA VAL A 74 -3.93 -0.95 11.88
C VAL A 74 -4.43 -0.67 13.30
N ARG A 75 -5.70 -0.27 13.46
CA ARG A 75 -6.30 -0.06 14.80
C ARG A 75 -6.22 -1.31 15.67
N ARG A 76 -6.56 -2.48 15.11
CA ARG A 76 -6.45 -3.76 15.83
C ARG A 76 -5.00 -4.08 16.22
N GLN A 77 -4.03 -3.78 15.36
CA GLN A 77 -2.60 -3.98 15.68
C GLN A 77 -2.13 -3.07 16.81
N GLN A 78 -2.59 -1.81 16.85
CA GLN A 78 -2.27 -0.87 17.93
C GLN A 78 -2.87 -1.29 19.28
N ILE A 79 -4.05 -1.89 19.28
CA ILE A 79 -4.67 -2.42 20.52
C ILE A 79 -3.83 -3.59 21.08
N LEU A 80 -3.26 -4.44 20.21
CA LEU A 80 -2.47 -5.59 20.62
C LEU A 80 -1.06 -5.23 21.09
N ASN A 81 -0.52 -4.09 20.65
CA ASN A 81 0.80 -3.61 21.02
C ASN A 81 0.76 -2.12 21.41
N PRO A 82 0.27 -1.80 22.62
CA PRO A 82 0.21 -0.42 23.10
C PRO A 82 1.62 0.18 23.22
N PRO A 83 1.75 1.51 23.07
CA PRO A 83 3.04 2.21 23.11
C PRO A 83 3.75 2.12 24.46
#